data_AF-A0A7C3I9F1-F1
#
_entry.id   AF-A0A7C3I9F1-F1
#
_cell.length_a   1.000
_cell.length_b   1.000
_cell.length_c   1.000
_cell.angle_alpha   90.00
_cell.angle_beta   90.00
_cell.angle_gamma   90.00
#
_symmetry.space_group_name_H-M   'P 1'
#
loop_
_entity.id
_entity.type
_entity.pdbx_description
1 polymer ?
#
loop_
_entity_poly.entity_id
_entity_poly.type
_entity_poly.pdbx_seq_one_letter_code
_entity_poly.pdbx_strand_id
1 'polypeptide(L)'
;MQRRTFVQLAAGACAPAAFSPLNAAPARRPNIVLIYTDDVGWGDLGCYGARRLKTPHLDALAARGVRFTDAHAPAATCTPSRYGLLTGQYPWRKEGTNVLPGNAALIIDTRQTTLPSMLKRAGYATGCVGKWHLGLGTGDVDWNGEIKPGPLELGFDYCFLIPATGDRVPCVYVENHRVVGLDPKDPIRVSYGKPIGNEPTGRDNPELLKLKHSHGHDNTIVNGIGRIGFMTGGKSARWKDEDMGDVITRQAQAFIEKNAARPFFLYFSTHDIHVPRVPHPRFLGGSQCGVRCDVMQQAD
;
A
#
# COMPACT_ATOMS: atom_id res chain seq x y z
N MET A 1 24.79 51.89 -45.82
CA MET A 1 23.81 52.61 -44.97
C MET A 1 23.34 51.68 -43.86
N GLN A 2 23.44 52.12 -42.61
CA GLN A 2 23.44 51.29 -41.39
C GLN A 2 22.04 51.15 -40.74
N ARG A 3 21.85 50.01 -40.04
CA ARG A 3 20.66 49.56 -39.30
C ARG A 3 20.35 50.37 -38.02
N ARG A 4 20.14 51.69 -38.08
CA ARG A 4 19.87 52.50 -36.87
C ARG A 4 18.66 53.44 -36.89
N THR A 5 17.76 53.34 -37.86
CA THR A 5 16.68 54.34 -37.99
C THR A 5 15.28 53.73 -38.07
N PHE A 6 14.91 52.91 -37.09
CA PHE A 6 13.53 52.38 -37.02
C PHE A 6 12.95 52.25 -35.60
N VAL A 7 13.45 53.01 -34.62
CA VAL A 7 12.92 52.99 -33.24
C VAL A 7 12.60 54.39 -32.70
N GLN A 8 12.14 55.33 -33.54
CA GLN A 8 11.80 56.68 -33.04
C GLN A 8 10.44 57.26 -33.40
N LEU A 9 9.52 56.48 -33.98
CA LEU A 9 8.19 56.98 -34.32
C LEU A 9 7.09 56.02 -33.87
N ALA A 10 6.86 55.97 -32.55
CA ALA A 10 5.55 55.68 -31.95
C ALA A 10 5.56 55.99 -30.44
N ALA A 11 6.02 57.18 -30.06
CA ALA A 11 5.69 57.76 -28.75
C ALA A 11 4.28 58.38 -28.86
N GLY A 12 3.27 57.53 -29.06
CA GLY A 12 1.86 57.88 -29.02
C GLY A 12 1.28 57.42 -27.70
N ALA A 13 0.70 58.35 -26.94
CA ALA A 13 0.18 58.17 -25.59
C ALA A 13 -0.67 56.90 -25.43
N CYS A 14 -0.08 55.84 -24.88
CA CYS A 14 -0.81 54.74 -24.28
C CYS A 14 -0.76 54.99 -22.78
N ALA A 15 -1.88 55.42 -22.20
CA ALA A 15 -2.04 55.45 -20.75
C ALA A 15 -1.60 54.08 -20.18
N PRO A 16 -0.89 54.02 -19.05
CA PRO A 16 -0.63 52.76 -18.41
C PRO A 16 -1.99 52.21 -17.98
N ALA A 17 -2.56 51.33 -18.79
CA ALA A 17 -3.55 50.40 -18.30
C ALA A 17 -2.85 49.69 -17.14
N ALA A 18 -3.26 50.02 -15.92
CA ALA A 18 -2.83 49.31 -14.74
C ALA A 18 -3.17 47.84 -15.01
N PHE A 19 -2.16 47.06 -15.39
CA PHE A 19 -2.24 45.61 -15.30
C PHE A 19 -2.36 45.34 -13.82
N SER A 20 -3.59 45.37 -13.31
CA SER A 20 -3.90 44.65 -12.08
C SER A 20 -3.39 43.24 -12.33
N PRO A 21 -2.39 42.75 -11.56
CA PRO A 21 -2.09 41.34 -11.61
C PRO A 21 -3.42 40.67 -11.31
N LEU A 22 -3.94 39.89 -12.25
CA LEU A 22 -4.95 38.91 -11.93
C LEU A 22 -4.31 38.12 -10.79
N ASN A 23 -4.77 38.37 -9.56
CA ASN A 23 -4.53 37.51 -8.42
C ASN A 23 -5.18 36.19 -8.82
N ALA A 24 -4.46 35.38 -9.60
CA ALA A 24 -4.77 33.98 -9.73
C ALA A 24 -4.76 33.47 -8.30
N ALA A 25 -5.95 33.09 -7.80
CA ALA A 25 -6.06 32.44 -6.52
C ALA A 25 -4.99 31.34 -6.49
N PRO A 26 -4.15 31.28 -5.44
CA PRO A 26 -3.02 30.35 -5.41
C PRO A 26 -3.53 28.97 -5.82
N ALA A 27 -3.01 28.44 -6.93
CA ALA A 27 -3.52 27.21 -7.52
C ALA A 27 -3.52 26.14 -6.43
N ARG A 28 -4.73 25.66 -6.09
CA ARG A 28 -4.89 24.72 -4.98
C ARG A 28 -4.05 23.49 -5.29
N ARG A 29 -3.07 23.19 -4.44
CA ARG A 29 -2.20 22.02 -4.61
C ARG A 29 -3.07 20.76 -4.78
N PRO A 30 -2.80 19.91 -5.77
CA PRO A 30 -3.62 18.72 -6.00
C PRO A 30 -3.44 17.74 -4.85
N ASN A 31 -4.50 17.00 -4.53
CA ASN A 31 -4.38 15.80 -3.72
C ASN A 31 -3.70 14.70 -4.55
N ILE A 32 -2.90 13.87 -3.90
CA ILE A 32 -2.17 12.77 -4.54
C ILE A 32 -2.65 11.46 -3.90
N VAL A 33 -3.29 10.60 -4.69
CA VAL A 33 -3.64 9.24 -4.28
C VAL A 33 -2.83 8.27 -5.13
N LEU A 34 -1.94 7.51 -4.48
CA LEU A 34 -1.16 6.47 -5.12
C LEU A 34 -1.76 5.11 -4.73
N ILE A 35 -2.47 4.50 -5.67
CA ILE A 35 -3.03 3.15 -5.52
C ILE A 35 -1.96 2.15 -5.97
N TYR A 36 -1.51 1.29 -5.06
CA TYR A 36 -0.45 0.31 -5.30
C TYR A 36 -0.99 -1.11 -5.09
N THR A 37 -1.37 -1.76 -6.19
CA THR A 37 -1.92 -3.12 -6.17
C THR A 37 -0.84 -4.18 -5.95
N ASP A 38 -1.27 -5.41 -5.67
CA ASP A 38 -0.36 -6.52 -5.37
C ASP A 38 -0.54 -7.65 -6.39
N ASP A 39 0.52 -8.00 -7.11
CA ASP A 39 0.57 -9.06 -8.12
C ASP A 39 -0.41 -8.94 -9.31
N VAL A 40 -0.93 -7.74 -9.58
CA VAL A 40 -1.71 -7.48 -10.81
C VAL A 40 -0.78 -7.53 -12.02
N GLY A 41 -1.10 -8.43 -12.95
CA GLY A 41 -0.37 -8.62 -14.20
C GLY A 41 -0.83 -7.65 -15.29
N TRP A 42 0.03 -7.47 -16.29
CA TRP A 42 -0.23 -6.62 -17.45
C TRP A 42 -1.58 -6.91 -18.15
N GLY A 43 -1.91 -8.19 -18.29
CA GLY A 43 -3.10 -8.66 -18.99
C GLY A 43 -4.34 -8.84 -18.11
N ASP A 44 -4.34 -8.36 -16.87
CA ASP A 44 -5.46 -8.55 -15.94
C ASP A 44 -6.57 -7.50 -16.08
N LEU A 45 -6.30 -6.36 -16.71
CA LEU A 45 -7.27 -5.26 -16.82
C LEU A 45 -7.91 -5.21 -18.22
N GLY A 46 -9.19 -4.87 -18.28
CA GLY A 46 -9.94 -4.73 -19.54
C GLY A 46 -9.29 -3.71 -20.48
N CYS A 47 -8.85 -2.57 -19.95
CA CYS A 47 -8.14 -1.52 -20.69
C CYS A 47 -6.73 -1.93 -21.19
N TYR A 48 -6.23 -3.10 -20.80
CA TYR A 48 -5.02 -3.74 -21.34
C TYR A 48 -5.32 -5.04 -22.13
N GLY A 49 -6.58 -5.33 -22.41
CA GLY A 49 -7.01 -6.42 -23.29
C GLY A 49 -7.53 -7.68 -22.60
N ALA A 50 -7.72 -7.66 -21.28
CA ALA A 50 -8.36 -8.77 -20.57
C ALA A 50 -9.79 -9.01 -21.12
N ARG A 51 -10.12 -10.26 -21.44
CA ARG A 51 -11.44 -10.63 -22.00
C ARG A 51 -12.35 -11.38 -21.04
N ARG A 52 -11.78 -12.11 -20.08
CA ARG A 52 -12.52 -12.99 -19.15
C ARG A 52 -12.89 -12.30 -17.83
N LEU A 53 -12.28 -11.14 -17.58
CA LEU A 53 -12.44 -10.33 -16.39
C LEU A 53 -12.86 -8.93 -16.83
N LYS A 54 -13.79 -8.33 -16.10
CA LYS A 54 -14.24 -6.95 -16.32
C LYS A 54 -13.73 -6.10 -15.16
N THR A 55 -13.09 -4.99 -15.50
CA THR A 55 -12.56 -3.99 -14.54
C THR A 55 -13.12 -2.60 -14.89
N PRO A 56 -14.46 -2.41 -14.86
CA PRO A 56 -15.08 -1.18 -15.33
C PRO A 56 -14.58 0.09 -14.62
N HIS A 57 -14.21 0.03 -13.35
CA HIS A 57 -13.76 1.21 -12.61
C HIS A 57 -12.34 1.64 -13.00
N LEU A 58 -11.40 0.69 -13.09
CA LEU A 58 -10.03 0.94 -13.56
C LEU A 58 -10.00 1.28 -15.05
N ASP A 59 -10.87 0.67 -15.86
CA ASP A 59 -11.02 1.00 -17.27
C ASP A 59 -11.53 2.44 -17.46
N ALA A 60 -12.49 2.87 -16.64
CA ALA A 60 -12.97 4.25 -16.62
C ALA A 60 -11.92 5.25 -16.08
N LEU A 61 -11.03 4.82 -15.18
CA LEU A 61 -9.88 5.62 -14.75
C LEU A 61 -8.90 5.81 -15.91
N ALA A 62 -8.55 4.73 -16.62
CA ALA A 62 -7.67 4.78 -17.78
C ALA A 62 -8.23 5.65 -18.92
N ALA A 63 -9.53 5.57 -19.17
CA ALA A 63 -10.20 6.37 -20.22
C ALA A 63 -10.23 7.88 -19.92
N ARG A 64 -10.11 8.28 -18.65
CA ARG A 64 -10.12 9.68 -18.20
C ARG A 64 -8.74 10.22 -17.85
N GLY A 65 -7.69 9.43 -18.08
CA GLY A 65 -6.33 9.77 -17.68
C GLY A 65 -5.29 9.38 -18.73
N VAL A 66 -4.06 9.18 -18.25
CA VAL A 66 -2.96 8.69 -19.07
C VAL A 66 -2.74 7.21 -18.75
N ARG A 67 -2.83 6.36 -19.78
CA ARG A 67 -2.54 4.93 -19.69
C ARG A 67 -1.18 4.65 -20.32
N PHE A 68 -0.27 4.06 -19.55
CA PHE A 68 1.09 3.73 -20.00
C PHE A 68 1.11 2.36 -20.66
N THR A 69 1.77 2.22 -21.82
CA THR A 69 1.98 0.92 -22.48
C THR A 69 3.35 0.30 -22.16
N ASP A 70 4.21 1.07 -21.49
CA ASP A 70 5.58 0.70 -21.15
C ASP A 70 5.97 1.36 -19.82
N ALA A 71 5.64 0.67 -18.71
CA ALA A 71 5.91 1.12 -17.35
C ALA A 71 6.41 -0.06 -16.52
N HIS A 72 7.47 0.13 -15.74
CA HIS A 72 8.18 -0.95 -15.05
C HIS A 72 8.35 -0.68 -13.56
N ALA A 73 8.18 -1.73 -12.77
CA ALA A 73 8.65 -1.75 -11.38
C ALA A 73 10.18 -1.96 -11.34
N PRO A 74 10.88 -1.45 -10.32
CA PRO A 74 12.34 -1.62 -10.24
C PRO A 74 12.77 -3.05 -9.87
N ALA A 75 11.82 -3.94 -9.53
CA ALA A 75 12.03 -5.35 -9.28
C ALA A 75 10.76 -6.16 -9.59
N ALA A 76 10.89 -7.48 -9.71
CA ALA A 76 9.76 -8.39 -9.95
C ALA A 76 9.07 -8.90 -8.66
N THR A 77 9.44 -8.36 -7.49
CA THR A 77 8.88 -8.75 -6.19
C THR A 77 8.53 -7.53 -5.32
N CYS A 78 7.68 -7.76 -4.32
CA CYS A 78 7.01 -6.75 -3.50
C CYS A 78 7.96 -5.81 -2.73
N THR A 79 8.72 -6.31 -1.74
CA THR A 79 9.64 -5.48 -0.92
C THR A 79 10.57 -4.60 -1.75
N PRO A 80 11.35 -5.11 -2.72
CA PRO A 80 12.28 -4.28 -3.46
C PRO A 80 11.57 -3.23 -4.33
N SER A 81 10.40 -3.55 -4.89
CA SER A 81 9.61 -2.58 -5.66
C SER A 81 9.07 -1.44 -4.80
N ARG A 82 8.55 -1.76 -3.61
CA ARG A 82 8.06 -0.78 -2.63
C ARG A 82 9.20 0.08 -2.08
N TYR A 83 10.37 -0.53 -1.84
CA TYR A 83 11.57 0.20 -1.43
C TYR A 83 11.95 1.23 -2.48
N GLY A 84 12.05 0.81 -3.75
CA GLY A 84 12.41 1.72 -4.84
C GLY A 84 11.42 2.86 -5.04
N LEU A 85 10.11 2.57 -4.95
CA LEU A 85 9.06 3.58 -5.03
C LEU A 85 9.17 4.66 -3.96
N LEU A 86 9.30 4.26 -2.69
CA LEU A 86 9.25 5.20 -1.57
C LEU A 86 10.57 5.95 -1.36
N THR A 87 11.69 5.38 -1.81
CA THR A 87 13.02 5.96 -1.61
C THR A 87 13.60 6.66 -2.84
N GLY A 88 13.10 6.34 -4.04
CA GLY A 88 13.73 6.75 -5.29
C GLY A 88 15.08 6.09 -5.56
N GLN A 89 15.47 5.06 -4.79
CA GLN A 89 16.73 4.34 -4.94
C GLN A 89 16.50 2.92 -5.46
N TYR A 90 17.32 2.48 -6.40
CA TYR A 90 17.29 1.09 -6.85
C TYR A 90 17.52 0.14 -5.67
N PRO A 91 16.65 -0.88 -5.46
CA PRO A 91 16.70 -1.72 -4.28
C PRO A 91 17.98 -2.55 -4.17
N TRP A 92 18.58 -2.93 -5.31
CA TRP A 92 19.83 -3.67 -5.38
C TRP A 92 21.07 -2.86 -4.99
N ARG A 93 20.93 -1.55 -4.69
CA ARG A 93 22.02 -0.72 -4.12
C ARG A 93 22.19 -0.93 -2.62
N LYS A 94 21.24 -1.58 -1.94
CA LYS A 94 21.26 -1.83 -0.51
C LYS A 94 21.00 -3.32 -0.25
N GLU A 95 21.85 -3.94 0.56
CA GLU A 95 21.60 -5.30 1.04
C GLU A 95 20.36 -5.38 1.94
N GLY A 96 19.73 -6.56 1.97
CA GLY A 96 18.54 -6.80 2.80
C GLY A 96 17.24 -6.17 2.26
N THR A 97 17.13 -5.96 0.95
CA THR A 97 15.91 -5.49 0.27
C THR A 97 15.12 -6.63 -0.41
N ASN A 98 15.49 -7.89 -0.12
CA ASN A 98 14.76 -9.09 -0.56
C ASN A 98 13.38 -9.19 0.10
N VAL A 99 12.54 -10.14 -0.35
CA VAL A 99 11.20 -10.38 0.24
C VAL A 99 11.31 -10.64 1.74
N LEU A 100 10.67 -9.80 2.54
CA LEU A 100 10.82 -9.83 4.00
C LEU A 100 9.83 -10.78 4.68
N PRO A 101 10.21 -11.42 5.80
CA PRO A 101 9.26 -12.01 6.73
C PRO A 101 8.47 -10.91 7.47
N GLY A 102 7.33 -11.28 8.07
CA GLY A 102 6.46 -10.35 8.78
C GLY A 102 7.05 -9.70 10.03
N ASN A 103 8.12 -10.25 10.59
CA ASN A 103 8.82 -9.71 11.76
C ASN A 103 10.17 -9.04 11.42
N ALA A 104 10.44 -8.74 10.14
CA ALA A 104 11.67 -8.07 9.73
C ALA A 104 11.77 -6.65 10.28
N ALA A 105 13.00 -6.22 10.59
CA ALA A 105 13.32 -4.83 10.90
C ALA A 105 12.96 -3.90 9.75
N LEU A 106 12.65 -2.63 10.06
CA LEU A 106 12.46 -1.60 9.05
C LEU A 106 13.71 -1.47 8.18
N ILE A 107 13.54 -1.59 6.85
CA ILE A 107 14.69 -1.62 5.92
C ILE A 107 15.08 -0.24 5.36
N ILE A 108 14.29 0.79 5.60
CA ILE A 108 14.56 2.17 5.18
C ILE A 108 15.18 2.91 6.37
N ASP A 109 16.35 3.54 6.18
CA ASP A 109 16.98 4.40 7.20
C ASP A 109 16.07 5.61 7.43
N THR A 110 15.70 5.88 8.69
CA THR A 110 14.79 6.97 9.06
C THR A 110 15.37 8.36 8.77
N ARG A 111 16.67 8.47 8.50
CA ARG A 111 17.33 9.71 8.05
C ARG A 111 17.24 9.93 6.53
N GLN A 112 16.89 8.89 5.77
CA GLN A 112 16.78 8.98 4.32
C GLN A 112 15.52 9.79 3.93
N THR A 113 15.64 10.65 2.93
CA THR A 113 14.45 11.28 2.34
C THR A 113 13.64 10.24 1.59
N THR A 114 12.36 10.18 1.91
CA THR A 114 11.34 9.36 1.24
C THR A 114 10.32 10.23 0.52
N LEU A 115 9.56 9.65 -0.41
CA LEU A 115 8.41 10.28 -1.06
C LEU A 115 7.44 10.95 -0.06
N PRO A 116 6.95 10.25 1.00
CA PRO A 116 6.09 10.89 2.01
C PRO A 116 6.81 12.00 2.78
N SER A 117 8.08 11.83 3.18
CA SER A 117 8.81 12.91 3.88
C SER A 117 8.95 14.17 3.03
N MET A 118 9.15 14.01 1.72
CA MET A 118 9.24 15.12 0.77
C MET A 118 7.89 15.84 0.65
N LEU A 119 6.80 15.09 0.50
CA LEU A 119 5.44 15.65 0.40
C LEU A 119 5.01 16.32 1.71
N LYS A 120 5.35 15.73 2.86
CA LYS A 120 5.13 16.33 4.19
C LYS A 120 5.84 17.67 4.33
N ARG A 121 7.12 17.77 3.92
CA ARG A 121 7.85 19.06 3.87
C ARG A 121 7.19 20.06 2.90
N ALA A 122 6.56 19.57 1.83
CA ALA A 122 5.75 20.38 0.92
C ALA A 122 4.33 20.67 1.46
N GLY A 123 4.05 20.47 2.75
CA GLY A 123 2.79 20.86 3.39
C GLY A 123 1.61 19.93 3.13
N TYR A 124 1.85 18.71 2.65
CA TYR A 124 0.81 17.70 2.52
C TYR A 124 0.57 16.98 3.84
N ALA A 125 -0.69 16.67 4.13
CA ALA A 125 -1.03 15.57 5.04
C ALA A 125 -0.66 14.23 4.39
N THR A 126 -0.08 13.30 5.13
CA THR A 126 0.46 12.05 4.56
C THR A 126 -0.13 10.81 5.23
N GLY A 127 -0.69 9.89 4.45
CA GLY A 127 -1.33 8.66 4.94
C GLY A 127 -0.82 7.41 4.21
N CYS A 128 -0.68 6.31 4.95
CA CYS A 128 -0.32 4.98 4.43
C CYS A 128 -1.38 3.95 4.85
N VAL A 129 -2.13 3.39 3.90
CA VAL A 129 -3.19 2.43 4.20
C VAL A 129 -3.00 1.14 3.40
N GLY A 130 -3.03 0.00 4.08
CA GLY A 130 -2.93 -1.34 3.53
C GLY A 130 -1.52 -1.93 3.58
N LYS A 131 -1.08 -2.64 2.54
CA LYS A 131 0.15 -3.43 2.55
C LYS A 131 1.41 -2.55 2.71
N TRP A 132 2.21 -2.85 3.74
CA TRP A 132 3.48 -2.17 3.99
C TRP A 132 4.68 -2.92 3.42
N HIS A 133 5.04 -4.04 4.02
CA HIS A 133 6.08 -4.98 3.58
C HIS A 133 7.51 -4.43 3.42
N LEU A 134 7.86 -3.44 4.25
CA LEU A 134 9.20 -2.86 4.36
C LEU A 134 9.82 -3.03 5.75
N GLY A 135 9.26 -3.97 6.53
CA GLY A 135 9.65 -4.22 7.91
C GLY A 135 9.17 -3.14 8.87
N LEU A 136 9.26 -3.45 10.16
CA LEU A 136 8.87 -2.58 11.26
C LEU A 136 9.87 -2.79 12.41
N GLY A 137 10.04 -1.78 13.26
CA GLY A 137 10.94 -1.88 14.40
C GLY A 137 12.42 -2.05 14.01
N THR A 138 13.22 -2.47 14.97
CA THR A 138 14.67 -2.69 14.81
C THR A 138 15.04 -4.17 14.63
N GLY A 139 14.06 -5.03 14.33
CA GLY A 139 14.18 -6.49 14.33
C GLY A 139 13.53 -7.10 15.57
N ASP A 140 13.10 -8.36 15.48
CA ASP A 140 12.34 -9.07 16.54
C ASP A 140 11.21 -8.21 17.13
N VAL A 141 10.34 -7.71 16.24
CA VAL A 141 9.25 -6.78 16.57
C VAL A 141 8.45 -7.25 17.79
N ASP A 142 8.41 -6.40 18.82
CA ASP A 142 7.47 -6.56 19.93
C ASP A 142 6.08 -6.06 19.50
N TRP A 143 5.22 -7.01 19.17
CA TRP A 143 3.84 -6.76 18.75
C TRP A 143 2.92 -6.31 19.89
N ASN A 144 3.42 -6.24 21.13
CA ASN A 144 2.61 -5.97 22.32
C ASN A 144 2.75 -4.53 22.84
N GLY A 145 3.64 -3.74 22.24
CA GLY A 145 3.94 -2.38 22.65
C GLY A 145 3.81 -1.37 21.51
N GLU A 146 4.68 -0.36 21.53
CA GLU A 146 4.85 0.57 20.40
C GLU A 146 5.83 -0.03 19.38
N ILE A 147 5.33 -0.25 18.18
CA ILE A 147 6.09 -0.74 17.05
C ILE A 147 6.74 0.46 16.34
N LYS A 148 8.01 0.73 16.67
CA LYS A 148 8.80 1.81 16.06
C LYS A 148 10.27 1.40 15.90
N PRO A 149 10.97 1.88 14.85
CA PRO A 149 10.48 2.79 13.81
C PRO A 149 9.55 2.12 12.78
N GLY A 150 8.72 2.91 12.12
CA GLY A 150 7.79 2.50 11.08
C GLY A 150 7.45 3.63 10.10
N PRO A 151 6.29 3.59 9.42
CA PRO A 151 5.91 4.60 8.44
C PRO A 151 5.87 6.04 8.98
N LEU A 152 5.55 6.24 10.26
CA LEU A 152 5.50 7.57 10.86
C LEU A 152 6.88 8.24 10.89
N GLU A 153 7.93 7.48 11.24
CA GLU A 153 9.33 7.92 11.17
C GLU A 153 9.84 8.12 9.74
N LEU A 154 9.13 7.58 8.73
CA LEU A 154 9.45 7.77 7.32
C LEU A 154 8.67 8.93 6.67
N GLY A 155 7.95 9.72 7.46
CA GLY A 155 7.29 10.94 6.98
C GLY A 155 5.81 10.79 6.68
N PHE A 156 5.16 9.69 7.06
CA PHE A 156 3.70 9.62 7.12
C PHE A 156 3.16 10.26 8.43
N ASP A 157 1.98 10.86 8.39
CA ASP A 157 1.27 11.38 9.57
C ASP A 157 0.30 10.36 10.16
N TYR A 158 -0.13 9.40 9.34
CA TYR A 158 -1.08 8.34 9.69
C TYR A 158 -0.73 7.05 8.96
N CYS A 159 -0.88 5.91 9.64
CA CYS A 159 -0.89 4.64 8.94
C CYS A 159 -1.87 3.61 9.51
N PHE A 160 -2.40 2.76 8.63
CA PHE A 160 -3.18 1.57 8.95
C PHE A 160 -2.70 0.43 8.07
N LEU A 161 -2.01 -0.55 8.63
CA LEU A 161 -1.13 -1.44 7.89
C LEU A 161 -1.59 -2.90 7.93
N ILE A 162 -1.39 -3.57 6.80
CA ILE A 162 -1.04 -4.99 6.76
C ILE A 162 0.49 -5.05 6.84
N PRO A 163 1.10 -5.57 7.93
CA PRO A 163 2.53 -5.38 8.19
C PRO A 163 3.46 -5.92 7.09
N ALA A 164 3.14 -7.09 6.55
CA ALA A 164 3.87 -7.70 5.43
C ALA A 164 2.94 -8.13 4.29
N THR A 165 2.39 -9.33 4.33
CA THR A 165 1.48 -9.86 3.31
C THR A 165 0.36 -10.64 3.98
N GLY A 166 -0.79 -10.79 3.32
CA GLY A 166 -1.92 -11.54 3.89
C GLY A 166 -1.59 -13.02 4.18
N ASP A 167 -0.64 -13.62 3.48
CA ASP A 167 -0.15 -15.00 3.69
C ASP A 167 0.90 -15.14 4.82
N ARG A 168 1.33 -14.06 5.46
CA ARG A 168 2.38 -14.06 6.49
C ARG A 168 1.84 -13.69 7.87
N VAL A 169 2.41 -14.31 8.91
CA VAL A 169 2.14 -13.91 10.29
C VAL A 169 2.94 -12.65 10.70
N PRO A 170 2.44 -11.81 11.61
CA PRO A 170 1.14 -11.92 12.27
C PRO A 170 0.00 -11.43 11.38
N CYS A 171 -1.14 -12.11 11.47
CA CYS A 171 -2.36 -11.77 10.74
C CYS A 171 -3.18 -10.70 11.47
N VAL A 172 -2.58 -9.53 11.72
CA VAL A 172 -3.19 -8.42 12.46
C VAL A 172 -3.01 -7.10 11.71
N TYR A 173 -3.85 -6.11 11.99
CA TYR A 173 -3.63 -4.74 11.53
C TYR A 173 -2.78 -3.96 12.54
N VAL A 174 -1.95 -3.06 12.03
CA VAL A 174 -1.22 -2.07 12.86
C VAL A 174 -1.71 -0.68 12.50
N GLU A 175 -2.24 0.05 13.46
CA GLU A 175 -2.59 1.46 13.30
C GLU A 175 -1.57 2.33 14.04
N ASN A 176 -0.91 3.22 13.30
CA ASN A 176 0.25 3.97 13.74
C ASN A 176 1.33 3.03 14.33
N HIS A 177 1.48 2.99 15.65
CA HIS A 177 2.48 2.16 16.34
C HIS A 177 1.90 0.94 17.06
N ARG A 178 0.59 0.68 16.98
CA ARG A 178 -0.05 -0.34 17.83
C ARG A 178 -0.89 -1.31 17.03
N VAL A 179 -0.88 -2.57 17.47
CA VAL A 179 -1.78 -3.58 16.94
C VAL A 179 -3.22 -3.22 17.30
N VAL A 180 -4.10 -3.23 16.30
CA VAL A 180 -5.52 -2.93 16.47
C VAL A 180 -6.20 -4.06 17.23
N GLY A 181 -6.93 -3.73 18.30
CA GLY A 181 -7.74 -4.71 19.04
C GLY A 181 -6.95 -5.73 19.87
N LEU A 182 -5.67 -5.48 20.15
CA LEU A 182 -4.86 -6.34 21.00
C LEU A 182 -5.36 -6.32 22.45
N ASP A 183 -5.70 -7.49 22.99
CA ASP A 183 -5.88 -7.69 24.43
C ASP A 183 -4.51 -7.87 25.11
N PRO A 184 -4.09 -7.00 26.05
CA PRO A 184 -2.84 -7.17 26.79
C PRO A 184 -2.72 -8.50 27.54
N LYS A 185 -3.84 -9.20 27.80
CA LYS A 185 -3.86 -10.51 28.46
C LYS A 185 -3.60 -11.68 27.51
N ASP A 186 -3.63 -11.45 26.19
CA ASP A 186 -3.36 -12.46 25.15
C ASP A 186 -2.25 -11.96 24.21
N PRO A 187 -0.99 -11.88 24.69
CA PRO A 187 0.09 -11.25 23.94
C PRO A 187 0.48 -12.01 22.69
N ILE A 188 0.80 -11.27 21.62
CA ILE A 188 1.27 -11.79 20.35
C ILE A 188 2.75 -12.18 20.46
N ARG A 189 3.08 -13.37 19.96
CA ARG A 189 4.45 -13.79 19.69
C ARG A 189 4.52 -14.33 18.27
N VAL A 190 5.62 -14.06 17.57
CA VAL A 190 5.84 -14.45 16.17
C VAL A 190 7.23 -15.09 16.01
N SER A 191 7.34 -16.16 15.23
CA SER A 191 8.59 -16.77 14.85
C SER A 191 8.54 -17.28 13.41
N TYR A 192 9.58 -16.99 12.64
CA TYR A 192 9.77 -17.57 11.29
C TYR A 192 10.78 -18.72 11.28
N GLY A 193 11.35 -19.07 12.43
CA GLY A 193 12.36 -20.13 12.56
C GLY A 193 11.80 -21.44 13.12
N LYS A 194 11.10 -21.38 14.26
CA LYS A 194 10.58 -22.56 14.96
C LYS A 194 9.13 -22.38 15.41
N PRO A 195 8.35 -23.46 15.57
CA PRO A 195 7.02 -23.40 16.14
C PRO A 195 7.01 -22.72 17.51
N ILE A 196 5.94 -21.97 17.78
CA ILE A 196 5.69 -21.30 19.06
C ILE A 196 4.23 -21.44 19.46
N GLY A 197 3.97 -21.55 20.76
CA GLY A 197 2.62 -21.78 21.27
C GLY A 197 2.07 -23.16 20.90
N ASN A 198 0.74 -23.27 20.89
CA ASN A 198 -0.02 -24.50 20.60
C ASN A 198 -1.06 -24.28 19.49
N GLU A 199 -0.86 -23.26 18.65
CA GLU A 199 -1.75 -23.00 17.52
C GLU A 199 -1.60 -24.13 16.47
N PRO A 200 -2.69 -24.59 15.86
CA PRO A 200 -2.64 -25.62 14.84
C PRO A 200 -1.87 -25.13 13.61
N THR A 201 -1.21 -26.06 12.91
CA THR A 201 -0.44 -25.76 11.69
C THR A 201 -1.08 -26.44 10.49
N GLY A 202 -0.92 -25.86 9.30
CA GLY A 202 -1.42 -26.46 8.06
C GLY A 202 -0.75 -27.80 7.73
N ARG A 203 0.48 -28.01 8.22
CA ARG A 203 1.25 -29.24 8.08
C ARG A 203 0.71 -30.36 8.96
N ASP A 204 0.50 -30.06 10.24
CA ASP A 204 0.17 -31.08 11.24
C ASP A 204 -1.35 -31.26 11.39
N ASN A 205 -2.14 -30.28 10.95
CA ASN A 205 -3.60 -30.26 11.01
C ASN A 205 -4.25 -29.93 9.65
N PRO A 206 -3.97 -30.69 8.58
CA PRO A 206 -4.51 -30.41 7.25
C PRO A 206 -6.05 -30.47 7.19
N GLU A 207 -6.70 -31.18 8.11
CA GLU A 207 -8.16 -31.27 8.27
C GLU A 207 -8.80 -29.93 8.68
N LEU A 208 -8.02 -29.01 9.26
CA LEU A 208 -8.50 -27.68 9.67
C LEU A 208 -8.39 -26.63 8.55
N LEU A 209 -7.81 -26.99 7.40
CA LEU A 209 -7.65 -26.08 6.27
C LEU A 209 -8.94 -25.96 5.45
N LYS A 210 -9.48 -24.75 5.38
CA LYS A 210 -10.50 -24.32 4.40
C LYS A 210 -9.88 -24.08 3.03
N LEU A 211 -8.63 -23.61 3.00
CA LEU A 211 -7.86 -23.40 1.77
C LEU A 211 -6.61 -24.27 1.81
N LYS A 212 -6.53 -25.25 0.91
CA LYS A 212 -5.34 -26.09 0.76
C LYS A 212 -4.20 -25.26 0.19
N HIS A 213 -3.01 -25.40 0.78
CA HIS A 213 -1.80 -24.79 0.27
C HIS A 213 -1.18 -25.64 -0.84
N SER A 214 -0.44 -25.02 -1.75
CA SER A 214 0.35 -25.72 -2.77
C SER A 214 1.84 -25.78 -2.42
N HIS A 215 2.40 -24.73 -1.81
CA HIS A 215 3.84 -24.63 -1.49
C HIS A 215 4.06 -23.81 -0.21
N GLY A 216 4.66 -24.37 0.84
CA GLY A 216 5.19 -23.64 2.01
C GLY A 216 4.22 -22.92 2.96
N HIS A 217 2.93 -22.79 2.61
CA HIS A 217 1.91 -22.11 3.43
C HIS A 217 1.27 -23.09 4.44
N ASP A 218 2.11 -23.75 5.23
CA ASP A 218 1.72 -24.88 6.09
C ASP A 218 2.07 -24.67 7.57
N ASN A 219 2.40 -23.44 7.98
CA ASN A 219 2.61 -23.10 9.40
C ASN A 219 1.28 -22.70 10.06
N THR A 220 1.28 -21.76 11.01
CA THR A 220 0.10 -21.44 11.84
C THR A 220 -1.16 -21.21 10.97
N ILE A 221 -2.25 -21.88 11.34
CA ILE A 221 -3.56 -21.69 10.70
C ILE A 221 -4.24 -20.47 11.31
N VAL A 222 -4.61 -19.53 10.45
CA VAL A 222 -5.50 -18.41 10.81
C VAL A 222 -6.69 -18.43 9.88
N ASN A 223 -7.90 -18.45 10.44
CA ASN A 223 -9.18 -18.52 9.70
C ASN A 223 -9.33 -19.76 8.81
N GLY A 224 -8.65 -20.86 9.13
CA GLY A 224 -8.63 -22.07 8.29
C GLY A 224 -7.68 -21.97 7.10
N ILE A 225 -6.73 -21.02 7.12
CA ILE A 225 -5.72 -20.85 6.07
C ILE A 225 -4.34 -20.94 6.72
N GLY A 226 -3.51 -21.86 6.23
CA GLY A 226 -2.12 -21.98 6.64
C GLY A 226 -1.31 -20.77 6.16
N ARG A 227 -0.47 -20.24 7.05
CA ARG A 227 0.37 -19.06 6.80
C ARG A 227 1.83 -19.44 6.69
N ILE A 228 2.65 -18.49 6.25
CA ILE A 228 4.10 -18.54 6.36
C ILE A 228 4.48 -17.96 7.72
N GLY A 229 5.19 -18.76 8.52
CA GLY A 229 5.61 -18.43 9.88
C GLY A 229 4.63 -18.85 10.97
N PHE A 230 5.10 -18.82 12.21
CA PHE A 230 4.37 -19.24 13.39
C PHE A 230 3.97 -18.04 14.24
N MET A 231 2.73 -18.02 14.73
CA MET A 231 2.29 -17.05 15.72
C MET A 231 1.45 -17.70 16.81
N THR A 232 1.35 -17.05 17.98
CA THR A 232 0.41 -17.39 19.05
C THR A 232 -0.11 -16.11 19.69
N GLY A 233 -1.30 -16.17 20.30
CA GLY A 233 -1.96 -15.06 20.97
C GLY A 233 -2.56 -14.02 20.01
N GLY A 234 -2.95 -12.86 20.55
CA GLY A 234 -3.62 -11.77 19.85
C GLY A 234 -4.92 -12.17 19.16
N LYS A 235 -5.68 -13.13 19.70
CA LYS A 235 -6.83 -13.73 19.01
C LYS A 235 -7.90 -12.69 18.64
N SER A 236 -8.16 -11.73 19.51
CA SER A 236 -9.09 -10.61 19.27
C SER A 236 -8.59 -9.63 18.20
N ALA A 237 -7.28 -9.58 17.95
CA ALA A 237 -6.65 -8.69 16.99
C ALA A 237 -6.49 -9.31 15.60
N ARG A 238 -6.68 -10.64 15.46
CA ARG A 238 -6.52 -11.33 14.18
C ARG A 238 -7.59 -10.84 13.21
N TRP A 239 -7.17 -10.45 12.01
CA TRP A 239 -8.11 -10.01 10.98
C TRP A 239 -9.00 -11.17 10.52
N LYS A 240 -10.07 -10.82 9.82
CA LYS A 240 -10.84 -11.73 8.98
C LYS A 240 -10.46 -11.48 7.53
N ASP A 241 -9.97 -12.50 6.83
CA ASP A 241 -9.38 -12.32 5.49
C ASP A 241 -10.39 -11.77 4.47
N GLU A 242 -11.64 -12.24 4.53
CA GLU A 242 -12.71 -11.81 3.61
C GLU A 242 -13.15 -10.35 3.80
N ASP A 243 -12.85 -9.73 4.95
CA ASP A 243 -13.18 -8.33 5.22
C ASP A 243 -12.01 -7.39 4.89
N MET A 244 -10.85 -7.90 4.46
CA MET A 244 -9.62 -7.13 4.37
C MET A 244 -9.71 -5.95 3.39
N GLY A 245 -10.22 -6.19 2.18
CA GLY A 245 -10.43 -5.14 1.18
C GLY A 245 -11.33 -4.01 1.68
N ASP A 246 -12.39 -4.36 2.42
CA ASP A 246 -13.31 -3.41 3.04
C ASP A 246 -12.68 -2.59 4.15
N VAL A 247 -11.95 -3.24 5.04
CA VAL A 247 -11.29 -2.58 6.17
C VAL A 247 -10.32 -1.53 5.65
N ILE A 248 -9.43 -1.88 4.71
CA ILE A 248 -8.44 -0.93 4.19
C ILE A 248 -9.10 0.17 3.35
N THR A 249 -10.17 -0.14 2.60
CA THR A 249 -10.90 0.87 1.82
C THR A 249 -11.58 1.89 2.73
N ARG A 250 -12.23 1.45 3.82
CA ARG A 250 -12.82 2.36 4.80
C ARG A 250 -11.79 3.27 5.45
N GLN A 251 -10.60 2.75 5.77
CA GLN A 251 -9.52 3.57 6.35
C GLN A 251 -8.96 4.59 5.36
N ALA A 252 -8.85 4.21 4.08
CA ALA A 252 -8.48 5.14 3.01
C ALA A 252 -9.52 6.26 2.84
N GLN A 253 -10.81 5.92 2.84
CA GLN A 253 -11.91 6.91 2.78
C GLN A 253 -11.89 7.85 3.99
N ALA A 254 -11.76 7.30 5.21
CA ALA A 254 -11.69 8.10 6.44
C ALA A 254 -10.51 9.08 6.42
N PHE A 255 -9.35 8.67 5.90
CA PHE A 255 -8.21 9.57 5.71
C PHE A 255 -8.52 10.69 4.71
N ILE A 256 -9.15 10.38 3.58
CA ILE A 256 -9.53 11.37 2.56
C ILE A 256 -10.52 12.38 3.15
N GLU A 257 -11.58 11.92 3.80
CA GLU A 257 -12.62 12.75 4.40
C GLU A 257 -12.05 13.69 5.47
N LYS A 258 -11.22 13.15 6.38
CA LYS A 258 -10.55 13.93 7.43
C LYS A 258 -9.66 15.05 6.87
N ASN A 259 -9.11 14.87 5.67
CA ASN A 259 -8.18 15.82 5.05
C ASN A 259 -8.80 16.61 3.90
N ALA A 260 -10.12 16.56 3.66
CA ALA A 260 -10.77 17.19 2.49
C ALA A 260 -10.47 18.70 2.32
N ALA A 261 -10.21 19.41 3.43
CA ALA A 261 -9.94 20.85 3.45
C ALA A 261 -8.47 21.23 3.18
N ARG A 262 -7.53 20.27 3.08
CA ARG A 262 -6.09 20.52 2.89
C ARG A 262 -5.47 19.55 1.89
N PRO A 263 -4.35 19.88 1.22
CA PRO A 263 -3.69 18.95 0.31
C PRO A 263 -3.23 17.70 1.07
N PHE A 264 -3.50 16.52 0.51
CA PHE A 264 -3.09 15.25 1.09
C PHE A 264 -2.42 14.31 0.09
N PHE A 265 -1.55 13.46 0.61
CA PHE A 265 -0.94 12.32 -0.05
C PHE A 265 -1.41 11.05 0.64
N LEU A 266 -2.04 10.16 -0.11
CA LEU A 266 -2.44 8.83 0.35
C LEU A 266 -1.70 7.78 -0.46
N TYR A 267 -0.87 7.00 0.20
CA TYR A 267 -0.36 5.73 -0.31
C TYR A 267 -1.34 4.62 0.09
N PHE A 268 -2.19 4.21 -0.86
CA PHE A 268 -3.19 3.15 -0.66
C PHE A 268 -2.71 1.87 -1.35
N SER A 269 -2.22 0.90 -0.57
CA SER A 269 -1.68 -0.34 -1.12
C SER A 269 -2.57 -1.53 -0.79
N THR A 270 -3.18 -2.12 -1.81
CA THR A 270 -4.14 -3.21 -1.61
C THR A 270 -3.43 -4.53 -1.27
N HIS A 271 -4.17 -5.46 -0.66
CA HIS A 271 -3.78 -6.88 -0.60
C HIS A 271 -4.13 -7.60 -1.90
N ASP A 272 -5.29 -7.27 -2.47
CA ASP A 272 -5.73 -7.89 -3.72
C ASP A 272 -4.74 -7.53 -4.86
N ILE A 273 -4.30 -8.51 -5.66
CA ILE A 273 -4.81 -9.88 -5.83
C ILE A 273 -3.86 -10.98 -5.28
N HIS A 274 -3.01 -10.63 -4.31
CA HIS A 274 -2.03 -11.53 -3.69
C HIS A 274 -2.71 -12.69 -2.94
N VAL A 275 -1.95 -13.75 -2.69
CA VAL A 275 -2.41 -14.88 -1.87
C VAL A 275 -2.45 -14.55 -0.37
N PRO A 276 -3.34 -15.18 0.41
CA PRO A 276 -4.47 -15.98 -0.06
C PRO A 276 -5.55 -15.08 -0.69
N ARG A 277 -6.14 -15.56 -1.78
CA ARG A 277 -7.25 -14.86 -2.45
C ARG A 277 -8.56 -15.25 -1.76
N VAL A 278 -9.02 -14.39 -0.85
CA VAL A 278 -10.23 -14.60 -0.05
C VAL A 278 -11.17 -13.41 -0.32
N PRO A 279 -11.93 -13.42 -1.44
CA PRO A 279 -12.83 -12.31 -1.73
C PRO A 279 -13.92 -12.24 -0.66
N HIS A 280 -14.40 -11.04 -0.38
CA HIS A 280 -15.62 -10.83 0.40
C HIS A 280 -16.78 -11.64 -0.24
N PRO A 281 -17.72 -12.19 0.53
CA PRO A 281 -18.81 -13.02 0.01
C PRO A 281 -19.62 -12.38 -1.14
N ARG A 282 -19.65 -11.05 -1.23
CA ARG A 282 -20.32 -10.31 -2.31
C ARG A 282 -19.64 -10.41 -3.69
N PHE A 283 -18.36 -10.80 -3.74
CA PHE A 283 -17.60 -10.99 -4.98
C PHE A 283 -17.29 -12.46 -5.26
N LEU A 284 -17.45 -13.34 -4.27
CA LEU A 284 -17.16 -14.77 -4.42
C LEU A 284 -18.03 -15.41 -5.50
N GLY A 285 -17.41 -16.00 -6.52
CA GLY A 285 -18.09 -16.58 -7.68
C GLY A 285 -18.67 -15.56 -8.66
N GLY A 286 -18.37 -14.27 -8.50
CA GLY A 286 -18.85 -13.18 -9.36
C GLY A 286 -18.11 -13.07 -10.69
N SER A 287 -16.94 -13.70 -10.81
CA SER A 287 -16.11 -13.67 -12.02
C SER A 287 -16.14 -14.99 -12.81
N GLN A 288 -15.70 -14.94 -14.06
CA GLN A 288 -15.67 -16.11 -14.96
C GLN A 288 -14.38 -16.93 -14.87
N CYS A 289 -13.45 -16.58 -13.97
CA CYS A 289 -12.14 -17.23 -13.87
C CYS A 289 -11.70 -17.57 -12.43
N GLY A 290 -12.68 -17.75 -11.55
CA GLY A 290 -12.48 -18.23 -10.18
C GLY A 290 -11.90 -17.18 -9.24
N VAL A 291 -11.47 -17.61 -8.05
CA VAL A 291 -11.15 -16.71 -6.93
C VAL A 291 -10.09 -15.65 -7.22
N ARG A 292 -9.14 -15.92 -8.14
CA ARG A 292 -8.15 -14.91 -8.57
C ARG A 292 -8.83 -13.73 -9.27
N CYS A 293 -9.84 -14.01 -10.08
CA CYS A 293 -10.61 -12.98 -10.78
C CYS A 293 -11.67 -12.36 -9.87
N ASP A 294 -12.22 -13.09 -8.90
CA ASP A 294 -13.12 -12.54 -7.90
C ASP A 294 -12.42 -11.45 -7.06
N VAL A 295 -11.19 -11.69 -6.60
CA VAL A 295 -10.43 -10.64 -5.89
C VAL A 295 -9.98 -9.50 -6.79
N MET A 296 -9.83 -9.74 -8.10
CA MET A 296 -9.55 -8.65 -9.05
C MET A 296 -10.80 -7.79 -9.28
N GLN A 297 -12.00 -8.38 -9.31
CA GLN A 297 -13.26 -7.62 -9.28
C GLN A 297 -13.48 -6.89 -7.96
N GLN A 298 -12.98 -7.42 -6.84
CA GLN A 298 -13.00 -6.71 -5.55
C GLN A 298 -12.03 -5.52 -5.53
N ALA A 299 -10.88 -5.63 -6.20
CA ALA A 299 -9.89 -4.57 -6.30
C ALA A 299 -10.31 -3.43 -7.24
N ASP A 300 -11.15 -3.73 -8.24
CA ASP A 300 -11.74 -2.76 -9.17
C ASP A 300 -12.86 -1.94 -8.51
#